data_AF-A0A1G7FHS7-F1
#
_entry.id   AF-A0A1G7FHS7-F1
#
_cell.length_a   1.000
_cell.length_b   1.000
_cell.length_c   1.000
_cell.angle_alpha   90.00
_cell.angle_beta   90.00
_cell.angle_gamma   90.00
#
_symmetry.space_group_name_H-M   'P 1'
#
loop_
_entity.id
_entity.type
_entity.pdbx_description
1 polymer ?
#
loop_
_entity_poly.entity_id
_entity_poly.type
_entity_poly.pdbx_seq_one_letter_code
_entity_poly.pdbx_strand_id
1 'polypeptide(L)'
;MKFAFFLCSVIFMSCSTKIKNIENSVPITPASDSIITSKLSFEETQNALRNQLLKSKPNELLKSSILQELYLRGLVEQVEDRIVFELPFNLHGFDCGAPDCYVTDIRFEIAAKEPIEFPETIPFKIVEHGCGIEKEIAEEGVFERIEQSSTAVHYYAKKQRGSLVLISDPNKLYYFPDMELHTIKVNAIDELFATYDEEDEQAIEPYQSFLMTTNEYEFFIKN
;
A
#
# COMPACT_ATOMS: atom_id res chain seq x y z
N MET A 1 25.32 -56.53 18.07
CA MET A 1 24.41 -56.82 16.94
C MET A 1 24.97 -56.21 15.67
N LYS A 2 25.08 -57.04 14.64
CA LYS A 2 25.53 -56.80 13.26
C LYS A 2 24.44 -56.03 12.46
N PHE A 3 24.60 -55.40 11.30
CA PHE A 3 25.63 -55.33 10.25
C PHE A 3 25.41 -54.03 9.42
N ALA A 4 26.38 -53.74 8.56
CA ALA A 4 26.62 -52.57 7.72
C ALA A 4 25.71 -52.37 6.46
N PHE A 5 25.86 -51.16 5.89
CA PHE A 5 25.70 -50.73 4.48
C PHE A 5 25.46 -51.81 3.41
N PHE A 6 24.56 -51.53 2.45
CA PHE A 6 24.92 -51.28 1.04
C PHE A 6 23.73 -50.82 0.16
N LEU A 7 24.03 -49.96 -0.81
CA LEU A 7 23.22 -49.61 -2.00
C LEU A 7 22.91 -50.84 -2.87
N CYS A 8 21.76 -50.85 -3.56
CA CYS A 8 21.70 -50.91 -5.04
C CYS A 8 20.25 -51.02 -5.56
N SER A 9 19.94 -50.13 -6.49
CA SER A 9 19.17 -50.30 -7.75
C SER A 9 18.29 -51.54 -7.93
N VAL A 10 17.02 -51.30 -8.32
CA VAL A 10 16.25 -52.23 -9.15
C VAL A 10 15.72 -51.51 -10.38
N ILE A 11 16.15 -52.04 -11.52
CA ILE A 11 15.85 -51.69 -12.91
C ILE A 11 14.67 -52.54 -13.37
N PHE A 12 13.70 -51.87 -14.00
CA PHE A 12 12.87 -52.25 -15.14
C PHE A 12 12.06 -53.57 -15.22
N MET A 13 10.92 -53.37 -15.89
CA MET A 13 10.25 -54.22 -16.87
C MET A 13 9.11 -55.15 -16.43
N SER A 14 7.93 -54.74 -16.91
CA SER A 14 7.05 -55.52 -17.78
C SER A 14 6.30 -56.70 -17.15
N CYS A 15 5.01 -56.47 -16.92
CA CYS A 15 4.01 -57.50 -17.16
C CYS A 15 2.88 -56.91 -17.99
N SER A 16 2.93 -57.24 -19.28
CA SER A 16 1.82 -57.15 -20.21
C SER A 16 0.77 -58.20 -19.82
N THR A 17 -0.49 -57.80 -19.71
CA THR A 17 -1.58 -58.76 -19.89
C THR A 17 -2.72 -58.09 -20.65
N LYS A 18 -2.89 -58.57 -21.88
CA LYS A 18 -3.94 -58.21 -22.82
C LYS A 18 -5.31 -58.56 -22.23
N ILE A 19 -6.23 -57.60 -22.23
CA ILE A 19 -7.67 -57.87 -22.25
C ILE A 19 -8.26 -57.20 -23.48
N LYS A 20 -9.06 -57.99 -24.20
CA LYS A 20 -9.58 -57.75 -25.55
C LYS A 20 -10.52 -56.56 -25.62
N ASN A 21 -10.37 -55.80 -26.71
CA ASN A 21 -11.33 -54.81 -27.21
C ASN A 21 -12.71 -55.44 -27.46
N ILE A 22 -13.75 -54.76 -27.00
CA ILE A 22 -15.05 -54.71 -27.68
C ILE A 22 -15.28 -53.24 -27.97
N GLU A 23 -15.10 -52.85 -29.23
CA GLU A 23 -15.50 -51.55 -29.75
C GLU A 23 -17.03 -51.48 -29.77
N ASN A 24 -17.59 -50.51 -29.05
CA ASN A 24 -18.86 -49.91 -29.42
C ASN A 24 -18.62 -48.41 -29.53
N SER A 25 -18.79 -47.92 -30.75
CA SER A 25 -18.56 -46.56 -31.20
C SER A 25 -19.57 -45.59 -30.60
N VAL A 26 -19.04 -44.65 -29.81
CA VAL A 26 -19.66 -43.34 -29.59
C VAL A 26 -18.57 -42.32 -29.87
N PRO A 27 -18.77 -41.33 -30.78
CA PRO A 27 -17.81 -40.25 -30.93
C PRO A 27 -17.92 -39.36 -29.70
N ILE A 28 -17.13 -39.67 -28.67
CA ILE A 28 -16.85 -38.72 -27.61
C ILE A 28 -15.84 -37.76 -28.22
N THR A 29 -16.32 -36.60 -28.64
CA THR A 29 -15.48 -35.42 -28.84
C THR A 29 -14.59 -35.31 -27.60
N PRO A 30 -13.26 -35.26 -27.72
CA PRO A 30 -12.46 -34.82 -26.59
C PRO A 30 -12.92 -33.38 -26.35
N ALA A 31 -13.76 -33.18 -25.34
CA ALA A 31 -13.89 -31.90 -24.70
C ALA A 31 -12.46 -31.50 -24.42
N SER A 32 -12.02 -30.42 -25.06
CA SER A 32 -10.68 -29.91 -24.91
C SER A 32 -10.41 -29.77 -23.43
N ASP A 33 -9.56 -30.65 -22.90
CA ASP A 33 -8.85 -30.48 -21.65
C ASP A 33 -7.84 -29.34 -21.83
N SER A 34 -8.38 -28.16 -22.12
CA SER A 34 -7.69 -26.89 -22.17
C SER A 34 -8.47 -25.89 -21.32
N ILE A 35 -8.83 -26.29 -20.10
CA ILE A 35 -8.82 -25.31 -19.02
C ILE A 35 -7.49 -25.53 -18.33
N ILE A 36 -6.45 -25.01 -18.98
CA ILE A 36 -5.27 -24.55 -18.27
C ILE A 36 -5.85 -23.59 -17.23
N THR A 37 -5.96 -24.06 -15.99
CA THR A 37 -6.11 -23.21 -14.82
C THR A 37 -4.83 -22.42 -14.76
N SER A 38 -4.74 -21.34 -15.55
CA SER A 38 -3.63 -20.40 -15.41
C SER A 38 -3.81 -19.81 -14.03
N LYS A 39 -3.00 -20.29 -13.09
CA LYS A 39 -2.81 -19.65 -11.80
C LYS A 39 -2.60 -18.17 -12.08
N LEU A 40 -3.47 -17.32 -11.53
CA LEU A 40 -3.37 -15.87 -11.70
C LEU A 40 -1.94 -15.43 -11.37
N SER A 41 -1.44 -14.43 -12.10
CA SER A 41 -0.20 -13.76 -11.74
C SER A 41 -0.34 -13.10 -10.35
N PHE A 42 0.78 -12.71 -9.76
CA PHE A 42 0.76 -11.95 -8.51
C PHE A 42 -0.08 -10.67 -8.66
N GLU A 43 0.17 -9.88 -9.71
CA GLU A 43 -0.56 -8.63 -9.99
C GLU A 43 -2.05 -8.87 -10.21
N GLU A 44 -2.42 -9.92 -10.96
CA GLU A 44 -3.83 -10.29 -11.17
C GLU A 44 -4.51 -10.69 -9.86
N THR A 45 -3.79 -11.40 -8.98
CA THR A 45 -4.28 -11.78 -7.65
C THR A 45 -4.50 -10.54 -6.80
N GLN A 46 -3.53 -9.63 -6.73
CA GLN A 46 -3.63 -8.40 -5.94
C GLN A 46 -4.74 -7.47 -6.43
N ASN A 47 -4.89 -7.33 -7.74
CA ASN A 47 -5.99 -6.58 -8.34
C ASN A 47 -7.36 -7.21 -8.01
N ALA A 48 -7.48 -8.53 -7.99
CA ALA A 48 -8.70 -9.21 -7.59
C ALA A 48 -9.04 -8.94 -6.11
N LEU A 49 -8.04 -9.02 -5.22
CA LEU A 49 -8.20 -8.75 -3.79
C LEU A 49 -8.58 -7.29 -3.51
N ARG A 50 -7.90 -6.32 -4.14
CA ARG A 50 -8.25 -4.90 -4.08
C ARG A 50 -9.71 -4.66 -4.48
N ASN A 51 -10.15 -5.26 -5.58
CA ASN A 51 -11.53 -5.13 -6.05
C ASN A 51 -12.54 -5.76 -5.08
N GLN A 52 -12.19 -6.88 -4.46
CA GLN A 52 -13.01 -7.50 -3.42
C GLN A 52 -13.11 -6.60 -2.17
N LEU A 53 -12.00 -6.03 -1.72
CA LEU A 53 -11.97 -5.08 -0.60
C LEU A 53 -12.84 -3.85 -0.91
N LEU A 54 -12.72 -3.28 -2.10
CA LEU A 54 -13.52 -2.13 -2.54
C LEU A 54 -15.02 -2.43 -2.51
N LYS A 55 -15.43 -3.63 -2.95
CA LYS A 55 -16.83 -4.07 -2.87
C LYS A 55 -17.31 -4.28 -1.43
N SER A 56 -16.43 -4.70 -0.53
CA SER A 56 -16.77 -4.98 0.88
C SER A 56 -16.97 -3.71 1.72
N LYS A 57 -16.41 -2.58 1.30
CA LYS A 57 -16.41 -1.33 2.06
C LYS A 57 -17.74 -0.57 1.86
N PRO A 58 -18.46 -0.16 2.92
CA PRO A 58 -19.81 0.38 2.80
C PRO A 58 -19.88 1.87 2.39
N ASN A 59 -18.87 2.67 2.76
CA ASN A 59 -18.88 4.12 2.50
C ASN A 59 -18.62 4.46 1.02
N GLU A 60 -19.67 4.80 0.27
CA GLU A 60 -19.57 5.20 -1.15
C GLU A 60 -18.87 6.54 -1.37
N LEU A 61 -19.01 7.48 -0.44
CA LEU A 61 -18.36 8.79 -0.51
C LEU A 61 -16.84 8.63 -0.53
N LEU A 62 -16.28 7.84 0.40
CA LEU A 62 -14.85 7.57 0.45
C LEU A 62 -14.39 6.75 -0.77
N LYS A 63 -15.15 5.72 -1.18
CA LYS A 63 -14.82 4.89 -2.36
C LYS A 63 -14.78 5.68 -3.66
N SER A 64 -15.57 6.73 -3.79
CA SER A 64 -15.65 7.52 -5.03
C SER A 64 -14.71 8.72 -5.05
N SER A 65 -13.93 8.94 -3.99
CA SER A 65 -13.08 10.11 -3.79
C SER A 65 -11.59 9.84 -3.96
N ILE A 66 -10.77 10.90 -3.87
CA ILE A 66 -9.30 10.76 -3.81
C ILE A 66 -8.81 9.95 -2.60
N LEU A 67 -9.67 9.75 -1.58
CA LEU A 67 -9.37 8.98 -0.37
C LEU A 67 -9.65 7.49 -0.54
N GLN A 68 -10.06 7.01 -1.73
CA GLN A 68 -10.44 5.61 -1.97
C GLN A 68 -9.39 4.64 -1.43
N GLU A 69 -8.12 4.85 -1.79
CA GLU A 69 -7.06 3.93 -1.40
C GLU A 69 -6.75 4.00 0.10
N LEU A 70 -6.66 5.21 0.66
CA LEU A 70 -6.49 5.40 2.11
C LEU A 70 -7.61 4.70 2.90
N TYR A 71 -8.85 4.77 2.40
CA TYR A 71 -9.99 4.08 2.99
C TYR A 71 -9.95 2.56 2.83
N LEU A 72 -9.51 2.06 1.67
CA LEU A 72 -9.29 0.62 1.45
C LEU A 72 -8.31 0.07 2.47
N ARG A 73 -7.18 0.77 2.64
CA ARG A 73 -6.05 0.38 3.50
C ARG A 73 -6.24 0.72 4.98
N GLY A 74 -7.37 1.34 5.34
CA GLY A 74 -7.74 1.60 6.74
C GLY A 74 -7.06 2.81 7.36
N LEU A 75 -6.48 3.69 6.54
CA LEU A 75 -5.83 4.94 6.96
C LEU A 75 -6.81 6.11 7.08
N VAL A 76 -7.99 5.95 6.48
CA VAL A 76 -9.10 6.89 6.55
C VAL A 76 -10.36 6.12 6.87
N GLU A 77 -11.20 6.68 7.73
CA GLU A 77 -12.56 6.20 7.96
C GLU A 77 -13.52 7.35 8.23
N GLN A 78 -14.82 7.11 8.07
CA GLN A 78 -15.84 8.06 8.50
C GLN A 78 -16.41 7.60 9.84
N VAL A 79 -16.35 8.48 10.83
CA VAL A 79 -16.97 8.31 12.15
C VAL A 79 -17.98 9.44 12.31
N GLU A 80 -19.26 9.08 12.31
CA GLU A 80 -20.37 10.05 12.36
C GLU A 80 -20.29 11.07 11.21
N ASP A 81 -20.15 12.36 11.54
CA ASP A 81 -20.06 13.49 10.62
C ASP A 81 -18.60 13.91 10.33
N ARG A 82 -17.62 13.06 10.66
CA ARG A 82 -16.19 13.32 10.47
C ARG A 82 -15.50 12.23 9.67
N ILE A 83 -14.55 12.64 8.83
CA ILE A 83 -13.59 11.76 8.18
C ILE A 83 -12.30 11.86 8.99
N VAL A 84 -11.89 10.76 9.59
CA VAL A 84 -10.72 10.64 10.46
C VAL A 84 -9.56 10.07 9.64
N PHE A 85 -8.39 10.69 9.78
CA PHE A 85 -7.14 10.30 9.14
C PHE A 85 -6.17 9.82 10.20
N GLU A 86 -5.63 8.62 10.01
CA GLU A 86 -4.54 8.04 10.81
C GLU A 86 -3.45 7.60 9.84
N LEU A 87 -2.42 8.43 9.70
CA LEU A 87 -1.40 8.30 8.65
C LEU A 87 -0.04 7.96 9.28
N PRO A 88 0.35 6.67 9.31
CA PRO A 88 1.66 6.27 9.79
C PRO A 88 2.70 6.41 8.69
N PHE A 89 3.75 7.18 8.96
CA PHE A 89 4.93 7.31 8.14
C PHE A 89 6.08 6.54 8.80
N ASN A 90 6.24 5.29 8.38
CA ASN A 90 7.14 4.29 8.95
C ASN A 90 8.11 3.72 7.91
N LEU A 91 8.16 4.32 6.73
CA LEU A 91 9.20 4.11 5.74
C LEU A 91 9.86 5.46 5.51
N HIS A 92 11.04 5.61 6.04
CA HIS A 92 11.90 6.75 5.74
C HIS A 92 12.81 6.24 4.64
N GLY A 93 12.87 6.92 3.49
CA GLY A 93 13.31 6.37 2.21
C GLY A 93 14.77 5.87 2.17
N PHE A 94 15.43 6.07 1.03
CA PHE A 94 16.90 5.94 0.95
C PHE A 94 17.56 6.70 2.12
N ASP A 95 18.67 6.19 2.68
CA ASP A 95 19.20 6.47 4.03
C ASP A 95 19.07 7.94 4.52
N CYS A 96 17.87 8.31 4.95
CA CYS A 96 17.53 9.65 5.42
C CYS A 96 18.07 9.97 6.83
N GLY A 97 18.97 9.11 7.34
CA GLY A 97 19.51 9.17 8.69
C GLY A 97 18.53 8.77 9.80
N ALA A 98 17.26 8.48 9.50
CA ALA A 98 16.29 7.97 10.45
C ALA A 98 16.38 6.43 10.56
N PRO A 99 16.46 5.84 11.76
CA PRO A 99 16.48 4.39 11.92
C PRO A 99 15.23 3.73 11.31
N ASP A 100 15.36 2.53 10.75
CA ASP A 100 14.25 1.75 10.16
C ASP A 100 13.00 1.59 11.05
N CYS A 101 13.19 1.69 12.37
CA CYS A 101 12.12 1.57 13.37
C CYS A 101 11.60 2.91 13.92
N TYR A 102 12.05 4.05 13.37
CA TYR A 102 11.44 5.37 13.62
C TYR A 102 10.06 5.44 12.95
N VAL A 103 9.10 6.13 13.54
CA VAL A 103 7.75 6.31 12.97
C VAL A 103 7.24 7.70 13.30
N THR A 104 6.62 8.34 12.31
CA THR A 104 5.86 9.58 12.46
C THR A 104 4.39 9.31 12.16
N ASP A 105 3.53 9.39 13.16
CA ASP A 105 2.08 9.25 13.01
C ASP A 105 1.43 10.63 12.92
N ILE A 106 0.69 10.89 11.84
CA ILE A 106 -0.07 12.13 11.67
C ILE A 106 -1.56 11.81 11.74
N ARG A 107 -2.27 12.51 12.64
CA ARG A 107 -3.71 12.37 12.84
C ARG A 107 -4.43 13.70 12.70
N PHE A 108 -5.53 13.69 11.95
CA PHE A 108 -6.46 14.81 11.86
C PHE A 108 -7.86 14.36 11.45
N GLU A 109 -8.80 15.28 11.44
CA GLU A 109 -10.17 15.04 11.01
C GLU A 109 -10.70 16.21 10.16
N ILE A 110 -11.59 15.90 9.22
CA ILE A 110 -12.34 16.89 8.44
C ILE A 110 -13.83 16.56 8.50
N ALA A 111 -14.68 17.54 8.20
CA ALA A 111 -16.11 17.30 8.11
C ALA A 111 -16.46 16.34 6.95
N ALA A 112 -17.32 15.36 7.22
CA ALA A 112 -17.88 14.48 6.21
C ALA A 112 -18.96 15.23 5.41
N LYS A 113 -18.57 15.84 4.28
CA LYS A 113 -19.47 16.52 3.35
C LYS A 113 -19.57 15.75 2.04
N GLU A 114 -20.70 15.92 1.33
CA GLU A 114 -20.92 15.39 0.00
C GLU A 114 -21.09 16.56 -1.01
N PRO A 115 -20.12 16.83 -1.90
CA PRO A 115 -18.84 16.13 -2.07
C PRO A 115 -17.85 16.40 -0.92
N ILE A 116 -16.81 15.57 -0.80
CA ILE A 116 -15.74 15.79 0.20
C ILE A 116 -15.08 17.13 -0.07
N GLU A 117 -15.05 17.96 0.97
CA GLU A 117 -14.36 19.24 0.96
C GLU A 117 -13.16 19.18 1.91
N PHE A 118 -11.97 19.34 1.33
CA PHE A 118 -10.75 19.55 2.09
C PHE A 118 -10.77 20.99 2.66
N PRO A 119 -10.66 21.19 3.99
CA PRO A 119 -10.62 22.53 4.57
C PRO A 119 -9.35 23.30 4.18
N GLU A 120 -9.41 24.63 4.20
CA GLU A 120 -8.22 25.48 4.04
C GLU A 120 -7.23 25.28 5.19
N THR A 121 -7.72 25.01 6.39
CA THR A 121 -6.88 24.74 7.57
C THR A 121 -7.37 23.51 8.30
N ILE A 122 -6.43 22.69 8.79
CA ILE A 122 -6.74 21.47 9.54
C ILE A 122 -5.84 21.42 10.78
N PRO A 123 -6.41 21.38 12.00
CA PRO A 123 -5.63 21.05 13.19
C PRO A 123 -5.21 19.57 13.12
N PHE A 124 -3.95 19.30 13.44
CA PHE A 124 -3.43 17.93 13.45
C PHE A 124 -2.63 17.65 14.73
N LYS A 125 -2.44 16.37 14.99
CA LYS A 125 -1.50 15.84 15.97
C LYS A 125 -0.45 15.03 15.26
N ILE A 126 0.80 15.22 15.63
CA ILE A 126 1.92 14.41 15.18
C ILE A 126 2.51 13.71 16.40
N VAL A 127 2.77 12.42 16.25
CA VAL A 127 3.41 11.59 17.27
C VAL A 127 4.62 10.93 16.64
N GLU A 128 5.79 11.15 17.22
CA GLU A 128 7.03 10.50 16.78
C GLU A 128 7.46 9.52 17.86
N HIS A 129 7.74 8.28 17.43
CA HIS A 129 8.15 7.18 18.30
C HIS A 129 9.07 6.20 17.57
N GLY A 130 9.54 5.19 18.31
CA GLY A 130 10.42 4.16 17.78
C GLY A 130 11.88 4.33 18.17
N CYS A 131 12.78 3.85 17.32
CA CYS A 131 14.21 3.82 17.64
C CYS A 131 14.85 5.21 17.66
N GLY A 132 15.77 5.42 18.60
CA GLY A 132 16.43 6.72 18.79
C GLY A 132 15.60 7.75 19.55
N ILE A 133 14.31 7.48 19.80
CA ILE A 133 13.43 8.32 20.61
C ILE A 133 13.37 7.78 22.05
N GLU A 134 13.95 8.51 23.00
CA GLU A 134 13.90 8.14 24.43
C GLU A 134 12.50 8.36 25.05
N LYS A 135 11.75 9.34 24.52
CA LYS A 135 10.39 9.67 24.95
C LYS A 135 9.58 10.12 23.74
N GLU A 136 8.38 9.55 23.59
CA GLU A 136 7.42 9.93 22.56
C GLU A 136 7.27 11.45 22.48
N ILE A 137 7.44 11.97 21.27
CA ILE A 137 7.23 13.38 20.96
C ILE A 137 5.80 13.51 20.46
N ALA A 138 5.00 14.33 21.12
CA ALA A 138 3.63 14.60 20.70
C ALA A 138 3.45 16.10 20.54
N GLU A 139 3.18 16.54 19.31
CA GLU A 139 2.94 17.94 19.00
C GLU A 139 1.59 18.16 18.32
N GLU A 140 1.06 19.37 18.49
CA GLU A 140 -0.10 19.84 17.77
C GLU A 140 0.30 20.96 16.81
N GLY A 141 -0.37 21.00 15.67
CA GLY A 141 -0.12 21.98 14.62
C GLY A 141 -1.34 22.29 13.78
N VAL A 142 -1.16 23.16 12.80
CA VAL A 142 -2.19 23.48 11.80
C VAL A 142 -1.57 23.33 10.43
N PHE A 143 -2.18 22.47 9.62
CA PHE A 143 -1.93 22.38 8.20
C PHE A 143 -2.71 23.48 7.48
N GLU A 144 -2.06 24.20 6.56
CA GLU A 144 -2.69 25.11 5.61
C GLU A 144 -2.67 24.48 4.22
N ARG A 145 -3.81 24.43 3.53
CA ARG A 145 -3.89 23.86 2.17
C ARG A 145 -3.23 24.81 1.19
N ILE A 146 -2.18 24.35 0.50
CA ILE A 146 -1.42 25.16 -0.45
C ILE A 146 -1.66 24.77 -1.91
N GLU A 147 -2.08 23.53 -2.17
CA GLU A 147 -2.47 23.07 -3.50
C GLU A 147 -3.65 22.09 -3.40
N GLN A 148 -4.57 22.14 -4.37
CA GLN A 148 -5.60 21.14 -4.56
C GLN A 148 -5.95 20.97 -6.04
N SER A 149 -6.08 19.72 -6.46
CA SER A 149 -6.57 19.32 -7.77
C SER A 149 -7.65 18.24 -7.63
N SER A 150 -8.10 17.67 -8.76
CA SER A 150 -9.02 16.53 -8.76
C SER A 150 -8.37 15.22 -8.28
N THR A 151 -7.04 15.15 -8.21
CA THR A 151 -6.29 13.93 -7.91
C THR A 151 -5.34 14.09 -6.72
N ALA A 152 -5.19 15.28 -6.16
CA ALA A 152 -4.26 15.51 -5.07
C ALA A 152 -4.64 16.70 -4.17
N VAL A 153 -4.17 16.65 -2.93
CA VAL A 153 -4.26 17.73 -1.95
C VAL A 153 -2.91 17.86 -1.25
N HIS A 154 -2.41 19.09 -1.15
CA HIS A 154 -1.14 19.41 -0.50
C HIS A 154 -1.38 20.40 0.64
N TYR A 155 -0.96 19.98 1.82
CA TYR A 155 -0.97 20.76 3.03
C TYR A 155 0.45 21.10 3.48
N TYR A 156 0.63 22.28 4.07
CA TYR A 156 1.87 22.70 4.68
C TYR A 156 1.64 23.23 6.10
N ALA A 157 2.45 22.76 7.06
CA ALA A 157 2.42 23.23 8.45
C ALA A 157 3.64 24.13 8.71
N LYS A 158 3.42 25.45 8.76
CA LYS A 158 4.52 26.44 8.90
C LYS A 158 5.38 26.23 10.15
N LYS A 159 4.75 25.89 11.28
CA LYS A 159 5.45 25.70 12.56
C LYS A 159 6.35 24.46 12.53
N GLN A 160 5.84 23.36 11.97
CA GLN A 160 6.56 22.09 11.85
C GLN A 160 7.44 22.01 10.60
N ARG A 161 7.32 22.97 9.68
CA ARG A 161 7.96 22.96 8.35
C ARG A 161 7.65 21.68 7.56
N GLY A 162 6.49 21.07 7.79
CA GLY A 162 6.10 19.79 7.19
C GLY A 162 5.15 19.94 6.01
N SER A 163 5.40 19.24 4.90
CA SER A 163 4.48 19.11 3.76
C SER A 163 3.81 17.74 3.73
N LEU A 164 2.48 17.70 3.86
CA LEU A 164 1.67 16.48 3.67
C LEU A 164 1.05 16.48 2.27
N VAL A 165 1.30 15.43 1.49
CA VAL A 165 0.74 15.28 0.13
C VAL A 165 -0.10 14.01 0.04
N LEU A 166 -1.39 14.19 -0.21
CA LEU A 166 -2.35 13.12 -0.49
C LEU A 166 -2.57 13.04 -2.00
N ILE A 167 -2.38 11.87 -2.60
CA ILE A 167 -2.56 11.64 -4.04
C ILE A 167 -3.52 10.47 -4.24
N SER A 168 -4.37 10.52 -5.26
CA SER A 168 -5.31 9.44 -5.59
C SER A 168 -4.63 8.17 -6.14
N ASP A 169 -3.32 8.21 -6.37
CA ASP A 169 -2.53 7.07 -6.83
C ASP A 169 -2.41 6.04 -5.69
N PRO A 170 -2.70 4.76 -5.93
CA PRO A 170 -2.79 3.74 -4.88
C PRO A 170 -1.53 3.54 -4.02
N ASN A 171 -0.38 4.00 -4.48
CA ASN A 171 0.90 3.77 -3.80
C ASN A 171 1.57 5.05 -3.32
N LYS A 172 0.87 6.20 -3.34
CA LYS A 172 1.45 7.51 -3.06
C LYS A 172 0.79 8.19 -1.86
N LEU A 173 1.58 8.33 -0.80
CA LEU A 173 1.30 9.16 0.36
C LEU A 173 2.65 9.64 0.90
N TYR A 174 2.81 10.97 1.02
CA TYR A 174 4.10 11.55 1.36
C TYR A 174 3.98 12.57 2.48
N TYR A 175 4.93 12.54 3.39
CA TYR A 175 5.19 13.62 4.33
C TYR A 175 6.65 14.05 4.21
N PHE A 176 6.89 15.32 3.86
CA PHE A 176 8.23 15.88 3.77
C PHE A 176 8.49 16.76 4.99
N PRO A 177 9.30 16.32 5.97
CA PRO A 177 9.66 17.12 7.14
C PRO A 177 10.68 18.22 6.77
N ASP A 178 10.81 19.24 7.64
CA ASP A 178 11.85 20.28 7.57
C ASP A 178 11.98 21.09 6.26
N MET A 179 10.92 21.10 5.45
CA MET A 179 10.87 21.78 4.16
C MET A 179 10.51 23.26 4.29
N GLU A 180 11.10 24.08 3.43
CA GLU A 180 10.62 25.44 3.18
C GLU A 180 9.29 25.42 2.42
N LEU A 181 8.48 26.45 2.64
CA LEU A 181 7.21 26.62 1.94
C LEU A 181 7.44 26.69 0.42
N HIS A 182 6.58 25.99 -0.35
CA HIS A 182 6.64 25.90 -1.82
C HIS A 182 7.84 25.15 -2.42
N THR A 183 8.67 24.49 -1.60
CA THR A 183 9.71 23.58 -2.10
C THR A 183 9.10 22.37 -2.81
N ILE A 184 8.09 21.74 -2.19
CA ILE A 184 7.39 20.60 -2.77
C ILE A 184 6.29 21.11 -3.71
N LYS A 185 6.21 20.51 -4.91
CA LYS A 185 5.12 20.73 -5.87
C LYS A 185 4.58 19.38 -6.30
N VAL A 186 3.26 19.19 -6.21
CA VAL A 186 2.63 17.88 -6.45
C VAL A 186 2.97 17.31 -7.83
N ASN A 187 2.95 18.16 -8.86
CA ASN A 187 3.22 17.76 -10.24
C ASN A 187 4.69 17.45 -10.55
N ALA A 188 5.61 17.72 -9.61
CA ALA A 188 7.05 17.48 -9.76
C ALA A 188 7.55 16.31 -8.90
N ILE A 189 6.68 15.67 -8.10
CA ILE A 189 7.08 14.58 -7.19
C ILE A 189 7.66 13.39 -7.96
N ASP A 190 7.08 13.02 -9.11
CA ASP A 190 7.59 11.89 -9.89
C ASP A 190 8.98 12.18 -10.49
N GLU A 191 9.22 13.44 -10.88
CA GLU A 191 10.55 13.87 -11.34
C GLU A 191 11.56 13.90 -10.20
N LEU A 192 11.15 14.38 -9.01
CA LEU A 192 11.99 14.40 -7.81
C LEU A 192 12.59 13.03 -7.51
N PHE A 193 11.78 11.96 -7.59
CA PHE A 193 12.26 10.59 -7.38
C PHE A 193 13.04 10.04 -8.57
N ALA A 194 12.72 10.44 -9.80
CA ALA A 194 13.44 9.97 -10.98
C ALA A 194 14.87 10.51 -11.05
N THR A 195 15.12 11.68 -10.46
CA THR A 195 16.44 12.33 -10.39
C THR A 195 17.13 12.18 -9.04
N TYR A 196 16.59 11.34 -8.16
CA TYR A 196 17.15 11.13 -6.83
C TYR A 196 18.57 10.54 -6.92
N ASP A 197 19.48 11.09 -6.11
CA ASP A 197 20.86 10.66 -5.97
C ASP A 197 21.17 10.52 -4.48
N GLU A 198 21.50 9.30 -4.04
CA GLU A 198 21.79 8.97 -2.64
C GLU A 198 23.09 9.65 -2.15
N GLU A 199 23.97 10.05 -3.07
CA GLU A 199 25.19 10.79 -2.74
C GLU A 199 24.95 12.30 -2.58
N ASP A 200 23.75 12.80 -2.92
CA ASP A 200 23.40 14.22 -2.76
C ASP A 200 22.89 14.50 -1.34
N GLU A 201 23.73 15.14 -0.52
CA GLU A 201 23.36 15.59 0.83
C GLU A 201 22.18 16.59 0.85
N GLN A 202 21.77 17.12 -0.30
CA GLN A 202 20.60 18.01 -0.44
C GLN A 202 19.38 17.31 -1.03
N ALA A 203 19.43 15.99 -1.24
CA ALA A 203 18.31 15.23 -1.73
C ALA A 203 17.10 15.38 -0.80
N ILE A 204 15.92 15.56 -1.41
CA ILE A 204 14.66 15.68 -0.68
C ILE A 204 14.05 14.29 -0.55
N GLU A 205 13.91 13.83 0.68
CA GLU A 205 13.37 12.51 0.98
C GLU A 205 12.08 12.64 1.79
N PRO A 206 10.96 12.11 1.29
CA PRO A 206 9.75 12.04 2.08
C PRO A 206 9.77 10.83 3.00
N TYR A 207 9.07 10.98 4.12
CA TYR A 207 8.55 9.85 4.85
C TYR A 207 7.34 9.29 4.09
N GLN A 208 7.30 7.97 3.98
CA GLN A 208 6.29 7.17 3.30
C GLN A 208 5.61 6.21 4.29
N SER A 209 4.46 5.67 3.88
CA SER A 209 3.72 4.68 4.66
C SER A 209 3.90 3.29 4.05
N PHE A 210 4.37 2.31 4.85
CA PHE A 210 4.39 0.91 4.45
C PHE A 210 3.02 0.42 4.00
N LEU A 211 1.98 0.85 4.71
CA LEU A 211 0.61 0.46 4.38
C LEU A 211 0.20 0.97 3.00
N MET A 212 0.80 2.06 2.50
CA MET A 212 0.55 2.57 1.14
C MET A 212 1.45 1.95 0.08
N THR A 213 2.71 1.63 0.40
CA THR A 213 3.68 1.14 -0.60
C THR A 213 3.61 -0.37 -0.84
N THR A 214 3.05 -1.14 0.09
CA THR A 214 2.86 -2.58 -0.12
C THR A 214 1.85 -2.89 -1.22
N ASN A 215 2.16 -3.89 -2.05
CA ASN A 215 1.25 -4.43 -3.06
C ASN A 215 0.42 -5.62 -2.55
N GLU A 216 0.61 -6.04 -1.30
CA GLU A 216 -0.01 -7.22 -0.69
C GLU A 216 -1.34 -6.84 -0.02
N TYR A 217 -2.43 -6.90 -0.78
CA TYR A 217 -3.77 -6.54 -0.31
C TYR A 217 -4.35 -7.51 0.71
N GLU A 218 -3.74 -8.68 0.87
CA GLU A 218 -4.09 -9.64 1.93
C GLU A 218 -4.02 -9.00 3.33
N PHE A 219 -3.13 -8.02 3.55
CA PHE A 219 -3.00 -7.33 4.84
C PHE A 219 -4.22 -6.51 5.23
N PHE A 220 -5.07 -6.13 4.28
CA PHE A 220 -6.23 -5.27 4.52
C PHE A 220 -7.54 -6.05 4.59
N ILE A 221 -7.49 -7.37 4.40
CA ILE A 221 -8.64 -8.25 4.58
C ILE A 221 -8.76 -8.53 6.09
N LYS A 222 -9.82 -8.01 6.71
CA LYS A 222 -10.15 -8.36 8.10
C LYS A 222 -10.42 -9.88 8.17
N ASN A 223 -9.67 -10.58 9.02
CA ASN A 223 -10.02 -11.93 9.46
C ASN A 223 -11.27 -11.92 10.33
#